data_AF-A0A150QV82-F1
#
_entry.id   AF-A0A150QV82-F1
#
_cell.length_a   1.000
_cell.length_b   1.000
_cell.length_c   1.000
_cell.angle_alpha   90.00
_cell.angle_beta   90.00
_cell.angle_gamma   90.00
#
_symmetry.space_group_name_H-M   'P 1'
#
loop_
_entity.id
_entity.type
_entity.pdbx_description
1 polymer ?
#
loop_
_entity_poly.entity_id
_entity_poly.type
_entity_poly.pdbx_seq_one_letter_code
_entity_poly.pdbx_strand_id
1 'polypeptide(L)'
;MRLLTVAMSVLSVAVVGLGCGSSPGDGGGAGGGGAASSSGGTFGDGGSPDIGGPGPGSSGTGDGNPTGGDGACASQTAAASLQPVYLAFAFDVSGSMGKGDKDWHDKALKWDPVVAATKQFFADPGSEGLTASLTFFPADDDKCSTDAYTTPDVPPTPLPSDTFAAAIDEVEPETSDDWRGGTPTAWVMRGTSAFIEAQREQTPGKYAIVLVTDGHPQGCDEDSDTIEAVVADAQEALASNVLTYVIGVENPPLPGAQDTVSGLDKIAAAGGTDKAVLIDTGDPSQTTAAFKAAVDRIRGASVSCTLGIPPAPDGRTFDKEKVRVNYASGSNTPASLPYDQSCATADAWRYDEPANPTQIVLCDGTCAAVQVDLAAALSVDFTCESVIEVPL
;
A
#
# COMPACT_ATOMS: atom_id res chain seq x y z
N MET A 1 -8.58 56.49 -53.55
CA MET A 1 -9.64 56.97 -52.65
C MET A 1 -9.32 56.41 -51.27
N ARG A 2 -8.86 57.32 -50.38
CA ARG A 2 -8.56 57.19 -48.94
C ARG A 2 -7.65 56.05 -48.43
N LEU A 3 -6.37 56.43 -48.24
CA LEU A 3 -5.48 55.93 -47.19
C LEU A 3 -6.03 56.28 -45.80
N LEU A 4 -5.73 55.46 -44.79
CA LEU A 4 -5.48 55.92 -43.43
C LEU A 4 -4.54 54.95 -42.68
N THR A 5 -3.27 55.36 -42.67
CA THR A 5 -2.24 55.06 -41.68
C THR A 5 -2.65 55.56 -40.29
N VAL A 6 -2.45 54.76 -39.24
CA VAL A 6 -2.37 55.25 -37.85
C VAL A 6 -1.08 54.72 -37.24
N ALA A 7 -0.34 55.66 -36.64
CA ALA A 7 0.99 55.52 -36.12
C ALA A 7 1.00 55.12 -34.63
N MET A 8 1.99 54.29 -34.27
CA MET A 8 2.98 54.47 -33.21
C MET A 8 2.55 55.13 -31.88
N SER A 9 2.67 54.40 -30.77
CA SER A 9 3.15 54.96 -29.50
C SER A 9 3.82 53.89 -28.65
N VAL A 10 5.13 54.09 -28.49
CA VAL A 10 6.06 53.41 -27.58
C VAL A 10 5.87 54.01 -26.19
N LEU A 11 5.74 53.20 -25.14
CA LEU A 11 5.93 53.66 -23.77
C LEU A 11 6.93 52.77 -23.05
N SER A 12 8.14 53.29 -22.95
CA SER A 12 9.24 52.77 -22.14
C SER A 12 9.08 53.24 -20.70
N VAL A 13 9.16 52.32 -19.73
CA VAL A 13 9.42 52.65 -18.32
C VAL A 13 10.56 51.74 -17.83
N ALA A 14 11.76 52.32 -17.74
CA ALA A 14 12.79 52.00 -16.76
C ALA A 14 12.61 53.04 -15.61
N VAL A 15 12.93 52.85 -14.33
CA VAL A 15 14.16 52.46 -13.59
C VAL A 15 13.64 52.20 -12.15
N VAL A 16 14.16 51.36 -11.24
CA VAL A 16 15.35 51.50 -10.38
C VAL A 16 15.38 50.28 -9.46
N GLY A 17 16.55 49.66 -9.29
CA GLY A 17 16.77 48.53 -8.40
C GLY A 17 16.96 48.91 -6.93
N LEU A 18 16.78 47.91 -6.06
CA LEU A 18 17.38 47.84 -4.74
C LEU A 18 17.91 46.43 -4.56
N GLY A 19 19.22 46.29 -4.72
CA GLY A 19 19.98 45.16 -4.20
C GLY A 19 20.31 45.40 -2.72
N CYS A 20 20.28 44.32 -1.94
CA CYS A 20 21.06 44.18 -0.72
C CYS A 20 21.54 42.73 -0.65
N GLY A 21 22.82 42.54 -0.97
CA GLY A 21 23.61 41.44 -0.43
C GLY A 21 24.32 41.91 0.83
N SER A 22 24.52 41.02 1.81
CA SER A 22 25.43 41.21 2.95
C SER A 22 25.83 39.86 3.55
N SER A 23 27.10 39.53 3.32
CA SER A 23 28.08 38.62 3.94
C SER A 23 27.74 37.48 4.92
N PRO A 24 28.56 36.41 4.91
CA PRO A 24 28.68 35.44 5.99
C PRO A 24 29.57 35.99 7.13
N GLY A 25 29.24 35.63 8.37
CA GLY A 25 30.02 35.98 9.56
C GLY A 25 30.47 34.74 10.31
N ASP A 26 31.80 34.56 10.37
CA ASP A 26 32.53 33.65 11.25
C ASP A 26 32.31 33.97 12.74
N GLY A 27 32.44 32.94 13.59
CA GLY A 27 32.50 33.12 15.04
C GLY A 27 32.66 31.81 15.82
N GLY A 28 33.86 31.23 15.78
CA GLY A 28 34.27 30.20 16.73
C GLY A 28 34.51 30.77 18.14
N GLY A 29 34.32 29.95 19.17
CA GLY A 29 34.63 30.31 20.55
C GLY A 29 34.40 29.16 21.53
N ALA A 30 35.49 28.47 21.87
CA ALA A 30 35.58 27.39 22.83
C ALA A 30 35.80 27.88 24.28
N GLY A 31 35.42 27.02 25.25
CA GLY A 31 35.90 26.99 26.64
C GLY A 31 35.20 27.96 27.61
N GLY A 32 34.89 27.62 28.86
CA GLY A 32 35.16 26.44 29.68
C GLY A 32 35.09 26.82 31.18
N GLY A 33 34.62 25.88 32.01
CA GLY A 33 34.73 25.84 33.49
C GLY A 33 33.76 26.76 34.25
N GLY A 34 33.12 26.41 35.37
CA GLY A 34 33.03 25.29 36.32
C GLY A 34 31.98 25.76 37.35
N ALA A 35 31.52 25.09 38.40
CA ALA A 35 31.69 23.78 39.02
C ALA A 35 30.76 23.81 40.27
N ALA A 36 30.13 22.68 40.63
CA ALA A 36 29.73 22.24 41.99
C ALA A 36 28.62 21.19 41.84
N SER A 37 28.94 19.88 41.86
CA SER A 37 28.98 19.00 43.06
C SER A 37 27.59 18.83 43.71
N SER A 38 27.05 17.64 43.94
CA SER A 38 27.71 16.46 44.54
C SER A 38 26.90 15.15 44.41
N SER A 39 27.65 14.04 44.30
CA SER A 39 27.44 12.67 44.84
C SER A 39 26.16 11.91 44.46
N GLY A 40 26.18 10.68 43.92
CA GLY A 40 27.10 9.54 44.09
C GLY A 40 26.23 8.33 44.55
N GLY A 41 26.40 7.08 44.13
CA GLY A 41 27.44 6.45 43.32
C GLY A 41 26.98 5.09 42.76
N THR A 42 27.89 4.51 41.99
CA THR A 42 27.82 3.33 41.14
C THR A 42 28.40 2.09 41.86
N PHE A 43 28.45 0.97 41.11
CA PHE A 43 29.19 -0.31 41.25
C PHE A 43 28.28 -1.48 41.71
N GLY A 44 28.28 -2.66 41.10
CA GLY A 44 29.07 -3.23 40.00
C GLY A 44 28.85 -4.76 39.94
N ASP A 45 28.79 -5.25 38.71
CA ASP A 45 29.10 -6.58 38.13
C ASP A 45 29.38 -7.85 39.01
N GLY A 46 28.75 -8.96 38.61
CA GLY A 46 29.43 -10.23 38.23
C GLY A 46 29.94 -11.20 39.31
N GLY A 47 29.34 -12.40 39.39
CA GLY A 47 29.98 -13.58 40.02
C GLY A 47 29.03 -14.77 40.29
N SER A 48 29.20 -15.85 39.53
CA SER A 48 28.50 -17.15 39.65
C SER A 48 29.41 -18.19 40.37
N PRO A 49 29.08 -19.50 40.43
CA PRO A 49 28.28 -20.21 41.44
C PRO A 49 29.11 -21.25 42.25
N ASP A 50 28.66 -21.70 43.43
CA ASP A 50 29.10 -23.02 43.95
C ASP A 50 28.16 -23.64 45.01
N ILE A 51 28.32 -24.95 45.10
CA ILE A 51 27.50 -26.08 45.50
C ILE A 51 27.45 -26.29 47.01
N GLY A 52 26.28 -26.70 47.50
CA GLY A 52 26.09 -27.20 48.87
C GLY A 52 24.92 -28.18 48.95
N GLY A 53 25.22 -29.47 48.72
CA GLY A 53 24.30 -30.60 48.95
C GLY A 53 24.05 -30.92 50.43
N PRO A 54 23.26 -31.98 50.72
CA PRO A 54 22.14 -31.92 51.69
C PRO A 54 22.40 -32.59 53.05
N GLY A 55 21.53 -32.29 54.02
CA GLY A 55 21.43 -32.98 55.32
C GLY A 55 20.03 -32.86 55.94
N PRO A 56 19.61 -33.81 56.81
CA PRO A 56 18.32 -34.48 56.63
C PRO A 56 17.22 -34.10 57.65
N GLY A 57 15.97 -34.31 57.22
CA GLY A 57 14.90 -34.95 57.98
C GLY A 57 14.31 -34.23 59.19
N SER A 58 13.09 -33.73 59.05
CA SER A 58 12.06 -33.93 60.07
C SER A 58 10.67 -33.90 59.45
N SER A 59 10.01 -35.04 59.51
CA SER A 59 8.60 -35.27 59.27
C SER A 59 7.74 -34.42 60.22
N GLY A 60 6.86 -33.59 59.65
CA GLY A 60 5.79 -32.92 60.35
C GLY A 60 4.54 -32.93 59.47
N THR A 61 3.71 -33.95 59.65
CA THR A 61 2.34 -34.01 59.15
C THR A 61 1.55 -32.86 59.79
N GLY A 62 1.12 -31.92 58.97
CA GLY A 62 0.22 -30.85 59.34
C GLY A 62 -0.76 -30.63 58.21
N ASP A 63 -1.97 -31.17 58.36
CA ASP A 63 -3.13 -30.82 57.56
C ASP A 63 -3.33 -29.31 57.65
N GLY A 64 -3.13 -28.65 56.51
CA GLY A 64 -3.32 -27.22 56.35
C GLY A 64 -3.65 -26.97 54.90
N ASN A 65 -4.94 -27.10 54.56
CA ASN A 65 -5.53 -26.60 53.34
C ASN A 65 -5.20 -25.09 53.20
N PRO A 66 -4.44 -24.65 52.18
CA PRO A 66 -4.54 -23.30 51.70
C PRO A 66 -5.57 -23.33 50.56
N THR A 67 -6.72 -22.76 50.88
CA THR A 67 -7.56 -21.98 49.97
C THR A 67 -6.87 -21.59 48.67
N GLY A 68 -7.59 -21.82 47.58
CA GLY A 68 -7.26 -21.51 46.19
C GLY A 68 -6.21 -20.43 46.05
N GLY A 69 -5.06 -20.83 45.50
CA GLY A 69 -4.26 -19.90 44.76
C GLY A 69 -5.12 -19.40 43.62
N ASP A 70 -5.60 -18.17 43.74
CA ASP A 70 -5.84 -17.30 42.59
C ASP A 70 -4.54 -17.29 41.79
N GLY A 71 -4.40 -18.30 40.92
CA GLY A 71 -3.44 -18.26 39.84
C GLY A 71 -3.84 -17.03 39.05
N ALA A 72 -3.08 -15.95 39.23
CA ALA A 72 -3.30 -14.69 38.57
C ALA A 72 -3.43 -14.97 37.08
N CYS A 73 -4.67 -14.99 36.60
CA CYS A 73 -4.92 -15.28 35.22
C CYS A 73 -4.63 -13.98 34.48
N ALA A 74 -3.42 -13.90 33.94
CA ALA A 74 -3.03 -12.79 33.09
C ALA A 74 -3.69 -12.99 31.72
N SER A 75 -4.55 -12.04 31.35
CA SER A 75 -4.98 -11.88 29.95
C SER A 75 -3.73 -11.60 29.12
N GLN A 76 -3.64 -12.23 27.95
CA GLN A 76 -2.51 -12.07 27.06
C GLN A 76 -2.99 -11.50 25.74
N THR A 77 -2.28 -10.49 25.25
CA THR A 77 -2.57 -9.84 23.97
C THR A 77 -1.65 -10.42 22.90
N ALA A 78 -2.25 -10.86 21.80
CA ALA A 78 -1.54 -11.17 20.57
C ALA A 78 -1.90 -10.12 19.50
N ALA A 79 -0.91 -9.65 18.76
CA ALA A 79 -1.16 -8.83 17.58
C ALA A 79 -1.86 -9.70 16.52
N ALA A 80 -2.97 -9.21 15.97
CA ALA A 80 -3.63 -9.85 14.85
C ALA A 80 -3.15 -9.19 13.56
N SER A 81 -2.37 -9.92 12.76
CA SER A 81 -1.94 -9.44 11.45
C SER A 81 -3.07 -9.62 10.44
N LEU A 82 -3.48 -8.52 9.82
CA LEU A 82 -4.28 -8.54 8.59
C LEU A 82 -3.53 -9.35 7.52
N GLN A 83 -4.25 -10.02 6.61
CA GLN A 83 -3.57 -10.76 5.53
C GLN A 83 -2.65 -9.82 4.74
N PRO A 84 -1.43 -10.25 4.39
CA PRO A 84 -0.53 -9.44 3.57
C PRO A 84 -1.14 -9.11 2.21
N VAL A 85 -0.86 -7.90 1.75
CA VAL A 85 -1.32 -7.36 0.47
C VAL A 85 -0.15 -7.23 -0.49
N TYR A 86 -0.34 -7.78 -1.68
CA TYR A 86 0.62 -7.76 -2.77
C TYR A 86 0.04 -6.97 -3.96
N LEU A 87 0.72 -5.91 -4.38
CA LEU A 87 0.32 -5.07 -5.50
C LEU A 87 1.25 -5.34 -6.69
N ALA A 88 0.70 -5.83 -7.80
CA ALA A 88 1.46 -6.00 -9.03
C ALA A 88 1.20 -4.81 -9.95
N PHE A 89 2.18 -3.92 -10.07
CA PHE A 89 2.10 -2.75 -10.95
C PHE A 89 2.46 -3.13 -12.38
N ALA A 90 1.56 -2.85 -13.31
CA ALA A 90 1.83 -2.82 -14.75
C ALA A 90 1.92 -1.35 -15.16
N PHE A 91 3.12 -0.88 -15.51
CA PHE A 91 3.41 0.54 -15.71
C PHE A 91 3.75 0.84 -17.18
N ASP A 92 2.94 1.70 -17.79
CA ASP A 92 3.04 2.06 -19.20
C ASP A 92 4.20 3.03 -19.46
N VAL A 93 5.13 2.58 -20.30
CA VAL A 93 6.29 3.34 -20.79
C VAL A 93 6.23 3.54 -22.31
N SER A 94 5.04 3.37 -22.90
CA SER A 94 4.81 3.57 -24.33
C SER A 94 4.98 5.04 -24.74
N GLY A 95 5.28 5.26 -26.02
CA GLY A 95 5.44 6.61 -26.55
C GLY A 95 4.22 7.51 -26.40
N SER A 96 3.00 6.99 -26.26
CA SER A 96 1.82 7.83 -26.02
C SER A 96 1.86 8.57 -24.68
N MET A 97 2.69 8.10 -23.74
CA MET A 97 2.93 8.72 -22.44
C MET A 97 3.83 9.96 -22.50
N GLY A 98 4.57 10.22 -23.59
CA GLY A 98 5.43 11.42 -23.61
C GLY A 98 6.38 11.61 -24.79
N LYS A 99 6.22 10.88 -25.90
CA LYS A 99 7.13 10.96 -27.06
C LYS A 99 7.15 12.32 -27.76
N GLY A 100 6.07 13.09 -27.67
CA GLY A 100 5.92 14.38 -28.35
C GLY A 100 5.69 14.29 -29.86
N ASP A 101 5.32 13.12 -30.39
CA ASP A 101 4.95 12.92 -31.80
C ASP A 101 3.50 13.35 -32.12
N LYS A 102 2.70 13.61 -31.07
CA LYS A 102 1.36 14.20 -31.10
C LYS A 102 1.25 15.27 -30.03
N ASP A 103 0.36 16.25 -30.24
CA ASP A 103 0.09 17.32 -29.27
C ASP A 103 -0.43 16.79 -27.91
N TRP A 104 -0.98 15.57 -27.88
CA TRP A 104 -1.45 14.88 -26.68
C TRP A 104 -0.49 13.80 -26.15
N HIS A 105 0.71 13.65 -26.72
CA HIS A 105 1.79 12.79 -26.23
C HIS A 105 2.86 13.63 -25.50
N ASP A 106 2.43 14.57 -24.66
CA ASP A 106 3.31 15.50 -23.95
C ASP A 106 3.81 14.88 -22.64
N LYS A 107 5.13 14.72 -22.51
CA LYS A 107 5.79 14.18 -21.32
C LYS A 107 5.45 14.97 -20.05
N ALA A 108 5.37 16.29 -20.14
CA ALA A 108 5.11 17.16 -18.99
C ALA A 108 3.67 17.07 -18.47
N LEU A 109 2.73 16.70 -19.36
CA LEU A 109 1.33 16.54 -19.01
C LEU A 109 1.00 15.11 -18.58
N LYS A 110 1.70 14.10 -19.11
CA LYS A 110 1.41 12.68 -18.87
C LYS A 110 2.46 11.98 -18.01
N TRP A 111 3.64 11.73 -18.55
CA TRP A 111 4.70 10.95 -17.89
C TRP A 111 5.17 11.57 -16.57
N ASP A 112 5.57 12.84 -16.58
CA ASP A 112 6.15 13.52 -15.42
C ASP A 112 5.27 13.45 -14.17
N PRO A 113 3.97 13.79 -14.23
CA PRO A 113 3.12 13.76 -13.05
C PRO A 113 2.79 12.33 -12.61
N VAL A 114 2.69 11.37 -13.54
CA VAL A 114 2.48 9.94 -13.21
C VAL A 114 3.70 9.36 -12.49
N VAL A 115 4.90 9.63 -13.01
CA VAL A 115 6.16 9.20 -12.40
C VAL A 115 6.34 9.82 -11.02
N ALA A 116 6.11 11.13 -10.88
CA ALA A 116 6.21 11.82 -9.60
C ALA A 116 5.27 11.19 -8.54
N ALA A 117 4.01 10.98 -8.90
CA ALA A 117 3.02 10.40 -7.99
C ALA A 117 3.33 8.94 -7.64
N THR A 118 3.79 8.14 -8.61
CA THR A 118 4.14 6.74 -8.40
C THR A 118 5.36 6.60 -7.50
N LYS A 119 6.41 7.41 -7.72
CA LYS A 119 7.59 7.46 -6.84
C LYS A 119 7.22 7.86 -5.42
N GLN A 120 6.35 8.86 -5.27
CA GLN A 120 5.87 9.28 -3.96
C GLN A 120 5.13 8.16 -3.23
N PHE A 121 4.29 7.39 -3.92
CA PHE A 121 3.58 6.26 -3.31
C PHE A 121 4.52 5.20 -2.76
N PHE A 122 5.53 4.81 -3.53
CA PHE A 122 6.49 3.79 -3.12
C PHE A 122 7.37 4.26 -1.95
N ALA A 123 7.56 5.56 -1.78
CA ALA A 123 8.29 6.14 -0.65
C ALA A 123 7.40 6.55 0.54
N ASP A 124 6.07 6.50 0.41
CA ASP A 124 5.13 6.95 1.46
C ASP A 124 5.19 6.00 2.67
N PRO A 125 5.50 6.49 3.90
CA PRO A 125 5.44 5.68 5.11
C PRO A 125 4.07 5.04 5.35
N GLY A 126 2.98 5.62 4.84
CA GLY A 126 1.67 5.00 4.90
C GLY A 126 1.59 3.67 4.16
N SER A 127 2.51 3.39 3.23
CA SER A 127 2.58 2.13 2.46
C SER A 127 3.20 0.98 3.25
N GLU A 128 3.58 1.19 4.51
CA GLU A 128 4.01 0.11 5.42
C GLU A 128 2.99 -1.04 5.45
N GLY A 129 3.51 -2.27 5.39
CA GLY A 129 2.69 -3.49 5.37
C GLY A 129 2.21 -3.91 3.98
N LEU A 130 2.45 -3.11 2.94
CA LEU A 130 2.25 -3.50 1.55
C LEU A 130 3.53 -4.09 0.96
N THR A 131 3.39 -5.03 0.03
CA THR A 131 4.46 -5.47 -0.86
C THR A 131 4.06 -5.16 -2.28
N ALA A 132 4.96 -4.62 -3.10
CA ALA A 132 4.68 -4.33 -4.50
C ALA A 132 5.68 -5.02 -5.43
N SER A 133 5.28 -5.27 -6.66
CA SER A 133 6.17 -5.57 -7.79
C SER A 133 5.88 -4.58 -8.91
N LEU A 134 6.83 -4.37 -9.81
CA LEU A 134 6.69 -3.43 -10.94
C LEU A 134 7.14 -4.10 -12.22
N THR A 135 6.29 -4.04 -13.24
CA THR A 135 6.54 -4.51 -14.60
C THR A 135 6.28 -3.36 -15.57
N PHE A 136 7.27 -3.00 -16.36
CA PHE A 136 7.13 -1.99 -17.41
C PHE A 136 6.58 -2.60 -18.70
N PHE A 137 5.69 -1.88 -19.38
CA PHE A 137 5.21 -2.29 -20.70
C PHE A 137 5.14 -1.08 -21.65
N PRO A 138 5.47 -1.22 -22.94
CA PRO A 138 5.96 -2.43 -23.61
C PRO A 138 7.29 -2.94 -23.05
N ALA A 139 7.54 -4.25 -23.18
CA ALA A 139 8.88 -4.80 -22.99
C ALA A 139 9.77 -4.35 -24.16
N ASP A 140 11.09 -4.29 -23.95
CA ASP A 140 12.04 -3.91 -25.01
C ASP A 140 12.00 -4.88 -26.19
N ASP A 141 11.89 -6.18 -25.89
CA ASP A 141 11.77 -7.27 -26.85
C ASP A 141 10.50 -8.09 -26.56
N ASP A 142 9.97 -8.77 -27.58
CA ASP A 142 8.84 -9.71 -27.47
C ASP A 142 7.60 -9.15 -26.74
N LYS A 143 7.35 -7.83 -26.85
CA LYS A 143 6.23 -7.11 -26.21
C LYS A 143 4.82 -7.67 -26.48
N CYS A 144 4.66 -8.50 -27.51
CA CYS A 144 3.41 -9.19 -27.83
C CYS A 144 3.44 -10.66 -27.36
N SER A 145 4.18 -10.94 -26.28
CA SER A 145 4.28 -12.24 -25.64
C SER A 145 3.97 -12.10 -24.15
N THR A 146 3.16 -13.00 -23.62
CA THR A 146 2.82 -13.04 -22.19
C THR A 146 4.07 -13.24 -21.34
N ASP A 147 5.01 -14.07 -21.82
CA ASP A 147 6.22 -14.44 -21.08
C ASP A 147 7.10 -13.22 -20.75
N ALA A 148 7.07 -12.19 -21.61
CA ALA A 148 7.81 -10.94 -21.42
C ALA A 148 7.39 -10.18 -20.15
N TYR A 149 6.22 -10.50 -19.57
CA TYR A 149 5.64 -9.82 -18.42
C TYR A 149 5.44 -10.70 -17.18
N THR A 150 5.89 -11.96 -17.24
CA THR A 150 5.78 -12.91 -16.10
C THR A 150 6.83 -12.69 -15.02
N THR A 151 7.90 -11.95 -15.34
CA THR A 151 8.95 -11.58 -14.40
C THR A 151 8.95 -10.07 -14.24
N PRO A 152 8.60 -9.53 -13.06
CA PRO A 152 8.65 -8.10 -12.82
C PRO A 152 10.07 -7.52 -12.88
N ASP A 153 10.20 -6.32 -13.43
CA ASP A 153 11.45 -5.54 -13.43
C ASP A 153 11.90 -5.22 -11.98
N VAL A 154 10.95 -4.92 -11.10
CA VAL A 154 11.17 -4.89 -9.65
C VAL A 154 10.41 -6.05 -9.03
N PRO A 155 11.12 -7.05 -8.44
CA PRO A 155 10.46 -8.18 -7.78
C PRO A 155 9.67 -7.73 -6.55
N PRO A 156 8.79 -8.58 -5.99
CA PRO A 156 8.07 -8.31 -4.75
C PRO A 156 8.95 -7.71 -3.66
N THR A 157 8.74 -6.44 -3.37
CA THR A 157 9.53 -5.63 -2.45
C THR A 157 8.60 -4.96 -1.42
N PRO A 158 8.86 -5.11 -0.12
CA PRO A 158 8.10 -4.40 0.92
C PRO A 158 8.20 -2.89 0.75
N LEU A 159 7.11 -2.18 1.04
CA LEU A 159 7.06 -0.72 1.03
C LEU A 159 7.17 -0.14 2.45
N PRO A 160 7.70 1.09 2.60
CA PRO A 160 8.25 1.95 1.54
C PRO A 160 9.62 1.47 1.02
N SER A 161 9.92 1.76 -0.25
CA SER A 161 11.17 1.37 -0.91
C SER A 161 11.58 2.31 -2.04
N ASP A 162 12.86 2.70 -2.05
CA ASP A 162 13.46 3.54 -3.10
C ASP A 162 13.77 2.75 -4.38
N THR A 163 13.76 1.41 -4.34
CA THR A 163 14.08 0.55 -5.50
C THR A 163 13.17 0.82 -6.70
N PHE A 164 11.89 1.09 -6.44
CA PHE A 164 10.93 1.40 -7.50
C PHE A 164 11.24 2.73 -8.18
N ALA A 165 11.65 3.74 -7.40
CA ALA A 165 12.02 5.03 -7.96
C ALA A 165 13.24 4.91 -8.86
N ALA A 166 14.26 4.15 -8.41
CA ALA A 166 15.44 3.87 -9.21
C ALA A 166 15.11 3.11 -10.51
N ALA A 167 14.22 2.12 -10.47
CA ALA A 167 13.78 1.41 -11.67
C ALA A 167 13.03 2.32 -12.65
N ILE A 168 12.16 3.22 -12.15
CA ILE A 168 11.47 4.21 -12.99
C ILE A 168 12.44 5.22 -13.58
N ASP A 169 13.44 5.68 -12.82
CA ASP A 169 14.51 6.56 -13.31
C ASP A 169 15.33 5.89 -14.42
N GLU A 170 15.59 4.57 -14.32
CA GLU A 170 16.39 3.83 -15.30
C GLU A 170 15.68 3.68 -16.65
N VAL A 171 14.34 3.56 -16.66
CA VAL A 171 13.55 3.44 -17.90
C VAL A 171 13.05 4.78 -18.44
N GLU A 172 13.40 5.90 -17.79
CA GLU A 172 12.97 7.23 -18.24
C GLU A 172 13.63 7.58 -19.58
N PRO A 173 12.83 7.89 -20.63
CA PRO A 173 13.38 8.25 -21.94
C PRO A 173 14.17 9.57 -21.91
N GLU A 174 15.45 9.54 -22.33
CA GLU A 174 16.28 10.75 -22.45
C GLU A 174 15.90 11.59 -23.67
N THR A 175 15.47 10.93 -24.74
CA THR A 175 15.10 11.54 -26.02
C THR A 175 13.78 10.98 -26.55
N SER A 176 13.20 11.65 -27.56
CA SER A 176 11.95 11.19 -28.19
C SER A 176 12.05 9.82 -28.85
N ASP A 177 13.26 9.39 -29.23
CA ASP A 177 13.47 8.11 -29.92
C ASP A 177 13.61 6.93 -28.95
N ASP A 178 13.85 7.20 -27.66
CA ASP A 178 14.01 6.18 -26.62
C ASP A 178 12.65 5.62 -26.14
N TRP A 179 11.55 6.29 -26.48
CA TRP A 179 10.19 5.83 -26.13
C TRP A 179 9.83 4.52 -26.83
N ARG A 180 9.34 3.56 -26.05
CA ARG A 180 8.93 2.24 -26.56
C ARG A 180 7.64 2.35 -27.38
N GLY A 181 7.58 1.63 -28.49
CA GLY A 181 6.44 1.69 -29.43
C GLY A 181 5.34 0.68 -29.10
N GLY A 182 4.08 1.10 -29.25
CA GLY A 182 2.89 0.30 -28.93
C GLY A 182 2.55 0.34 -27.44
N THR A 183 1.40 -0.23 -27.08
CA THR A 183 0.87 -0.30 -25.72
C THR A 183 0.17 -1.67 -25.59
N PRO A 184 0.93 -2.76 -25.40
CA PRO A 184 0.41 -4.14 -25.42
C PRO A 184 -0.31 -4.52 -24.12
N THR A 185 -1.37 -3.78 -23.79
CA THR A 185 -2.04 -3.86 -22.50
C THR A 185 -2.62 -5.24 -22.21
N ALA A 186 -3.13 -5.96 -23.23
CA ALA A 186 -3.64 -7.31 -23.02
C ALA A 186 -2.51 -8.29 -22.63
N TRP A 187 -1.33 -8.12 -23.22
CA TRP A 187 -0.18 -8.99 -22.95
C TRP A 187 0.40 -8.78 -21.55
N VAL A 188 0.55 -7.53 -21.12
CA VAL A 188 1.01 -7.24 -19.74
C VAL A 188 -0.01 -7.70 -18.70
N MET A 189 -1.32 -7.56 -18.95
CA MET A 189 -2.34 -8.06 -18.04
C MET A 189 -2.26 -9.58 -17.87
N ARG A 190 -2.15 -10.33 -18.98
CA ARG A 190 -1.99 -11.79 -18.95
C ARG A 190 -0.71 -12.22 -18.21
N GLY A 191 0.41 -11.56 -18.49
CA GLY A 191 1.68 -11.93 -17.85
C GLY A 191 1.71 -11.57 -16.36
N THR A 192 1.11 -10.44 -15.99
CA THR A 192 0.94 -10.04 -14.59
C THR A 192 0.03 -11.02 -13.85
N SER A 193 -1.08 -11.46 -14.44
CA SER A 193 -1.95 -12.50 -13.86
C SER A 193 -1.19 -13.82 -13.67
N ALA A 194 -0.45 -14.28 -14.67
CA ALA A 194 0.36 -15.49 -14.57
C ALA A 194 1.44 -15.39 -13.47
N PHE A 195 2.09 -14.23 -13.35
CA PHE A 195 3.01 -13.94 -12.25
C PHE A 195 2.32 -14.05 -10.89
N ILE A 196 1.14 -13.43 -10.72
CA ILE A 196 0.37 -13.47 -9.48
C ILE A 196 -0.01 -14.90 -9.11
N GLU A 197 -0.48 -15.69 -10.08
CA GLU A 197 -0.85 -17.09 -9.86
C GLU A 197 0.34 -17.91 -9.32
N ALA A 198 1.51 -17.80 -9.95
CA ALA A 198 2.72 -18.47 -9.49
C ALA A 198 3.17 -17.99 -8.10
N GLN A 199 3.05 -16.69 -7.82
CA GLN A 199 3.46 -16.11 -6.55
C GLN A 199 2.55 -16.54 -5.39
N ARG A 200 1.24 -16.68 -5.65
CA ARG A 200 0.23 -17.09 -4.66
C ARG A 200 0.46 -18.49 -4.10
N GLU A 201 1.07 -19.39 -4.87
CA GLU A 201 1.42 -20.74 -4.40
C GLU A 201 2.49 -20.70 -3.31
N GLN A 202 3.41 -19.74 -3.38
CA GLN A 202 4.54 -19.61 -2.46
C GLN A 202 4.23 -18.66 -1.31
N THR A 203 3.45 -17.62 -1.59
CA THR A 203 3.18 -16.53 -0.67
C THR A 203 1.67 -16.25 -0.59
N PRO A 204 0.94 -16.96 0.28
CA PRO A 204 -0.50 -16.75 0.43
C PRO A 204 -0.81 -15.32 0.90
N GLY A 205 -1.82 -14.70 0.30
CA GLY A 205 -2.27 -13.35 0.66
C GLY A 205 -3.26 -12.79 -0.36
N LYS A 206 -3.57 -11.51 -0.21
CA LYS A 206 -4.42 -10.78 -1.17
C LYS A 206 -3.53 -10.17 -2.24
N TYR A 207 -3.95 -10.30 -3.50
CA TYR A 207 -3.22 -9.73 -4.63
C TYR A 207 -4.16 -8.84 -5.43
N ALA A 208 -3.62 -7.74 -5.94
CA ALA A 208 -4.29 -6.85 -6.86
C ALA A 208 -3.34 -6.40 -7.97
N ILE A 209 -3.88 -6.17 -9.15
CA ILE A 209 -3.18 -5.56 -10.28
C ILE A 209 -3.42 -4.05 -10.21
N VAL A 210 -2.36 -3.27 -10.40
CA VAL A 210 -2.42 -1.81 -10.56
C VAL A 210 -1.93 -1.48 -11.97
N LEU A 211 -2.86 -1.23 -12.88
CA LEU A 211 -2.59 -0.86 -14.26
C LEU A 211 -2.46 0.66 -14.37
N VAL A 212 -1.28 1.15 -14.73
CA VAL A 212 -0.99 2.57 -14.96
C VAL A 212 -0.80 2.79 -16.45
N THR A 213 -1.69 3.52 -17.13
CA THR A 213 -1.67 3.68 -18.59
C THR A 213 -2.48 4.89 -19.05
N ASP A 214 -2.19 5.39 -20.26
CA ASP A 214 -3.03 6.39 -20.94
C ASP A 214 -4.12 5.78 -21.85
N GLY A 215 -4.16 4.44 -21.96
CA GLY A 215 -5.41 3.69 -22.10
C GLY A 215 -5.84 3.24 -23.48
N HIS A 216 -4.97 3.23 -24.49
CA HIS A 216 -5.29 2.58 -25.76
C HIS A 216 -4.38 1.38 -26.04
N PRO A 217 -4.90 0.13 -25.94
CA PRO A 217 -4.17 -1.06 -26.39
C PRO A 217 -3.85 -0.98 -27.88
N GLN A 218 -2.59 -1.21 -28.26
CA GLN A 218 -2.11 -1.02 -29.63
C GLN A 218 -0.71 -1.60 -29.86
N GLY A 219 -0.34 -1.80 -31.14
CA GLY A 219 1.03 -2.17 -31.51
C GLY A 219 1.34 -3.67 -31.40
N CYS A 220 0.33 -4.48 -31.08
CA CYS A 220 0.25 -5.91 -31.31
C CYS A 220 -0.90 -6.22 -32.29
N ASP A 221 -1.20 -7.51 -32.50
CA ASP A 221 -2.31 -7.94 -33.37
C ASP A 221 -3.64 -7.33 -32.91
N GLU A 222 -4.33 -6.65 -33.84
CA GLU A 222 -5.52 -5.83 -33.59
C GLU A 222 -6.73 -6.62 -33.06
N ASP A 223 -6.76 -7.94 -33.22
CA ASP A 223 -7.84 -8.78 -32.65
C ASP A 223 -7.53 -9.19 -31.21
N SER A 224 -6.25 -9.18 -30.81
CA SER A 224 -5.78 -9.74 -29.55
C SER A 224 -5.42 -8.72 -28.46
N ASP A 225 -5.19 -7.47 -28.87
CA ASP A 225 -4.79 -6.34 -28.01
C ASP A 225 -5.78 -5.19 -28.16
N THR A 226 -6.98 -5.39 -27.61
CA THR A 226 -8.12 -4.45 -27.65
C THR A 226 -8.59 -4.14 -26.23
N ILE A 227 -9.39 -3.08 -26.05
CA ILE A 227 -10.05 -2.79 -24.76
C ILE A 227 -10.90 -3.99 -24.31
N GLU A 228 -11.60 -4.63 -25.24
CA GLU A 228 -12.44 -5.80 -24.96
C GLU A 228 -11.61 -7.01 -24.49
N ALA A 229 -10.42 -7.21 -25.06
CA ALA A 229 -9.49 -8.24 -24.61
C ALA A 229 -9.00 -7.96 -23.19
N VAL A 230 -8.57 -6.72 -22.91
CA VAL A 230 -8.12 -6.31 -21.57
C VAL A 230 -9.24 -6.42 -20.54
N VAL A 231 -10.47 -6.08 -20.92
CA VAL A 231 -11.68 -6.27 -20.08
C VAL A 231 -11.89 -7.75 -19.75
N ALA A 232 -11.74 -8.65 -20.72
CA ALA A 232 -11.85 -10.08 -20.48
C ALA A 232 -10.75 -10.58 -19.54
N ASP A 233 -9.50 -10.14 -19.74
CA ASP A 233 -8.36 -10.50 -18.88
C ASP A 233 -8.59 -10.01 -17.44
N ALA A 234 -9.14 -8.79 -17.26
CA ALA A 234 -9.49 -8.25 -15.94
C ALA A 234 -10.64 -9.01 -15.25
N GLN A 235 -11.64 -9.47 -16.01
CA GLN A 235 -12.73 -10.31 -15.49
C GLN A 235 -12.22 -11.67 -15.03
N GLU A 236 -11.28 -12.26 -15.76
CA GLU A 236 -10.65 -13.53 -15.40
C GLU A 236 -9.83 -13.39 -14.11
N ALA A 237 -9.03 -12.32 -13.99
CA ALA A 237 -8.32 -11.99 -12.76
C ALA A 237 -9.29 -11.84 -11.56
N LEU A 238 -10.41 -11.14 -11.75
CA LEU A 238 -11.44 -10.98 -10.73
C LEU A 238 -12.08 -12.31 -10.32
N ALA A 239 -12.34 -13.21 -11.26
CA ALA A 239 -12.86 -14.55 -10.98
C ALA A 239 -11.90 -15.37 -10.09
N SER A 240 -10.60 -15.09 -10.19
CA SER A 240 -9.53 -15.62 -9.32
C SER A 240 -9.29 -14.75 -8.06
N ASN A 241 -10.21 -13.85 -7.71
CA ASN A 241 -10.12 -12.96 -6.55
C ASN A 241 -8.88 -12.04 -6.60
N VAL A 242 -8.53 -11.54 -7.78
CA VAL A 242 -7.51 -10.51 -8.03
C VAL A 242 -8.22 -9.27 -8.57
N LEU A 243 -8.25 -8.19 -7.78
CA LEU A 243 -8.83 -6.92 -8.23
C LEU A 243 -7.90 -6.24 -9.23
N THR A 244 -8.46 -5.52 -10.20
CA THR A 244 -7.70 -4.63 -11.08
C THR A 244 -8.06 -3.18 -10.81
N TYR A 245 -7.08 -2.41 -10.37
CA TYR A 245 -7.16 -0.96 -10.24
C TYR A 245 -6.51 -0.31 -11.45
N VAL A 246 -7.20 0.67 -12.03
CA VAL A 246 -6.72 1.38 -13.20
C VAL A 246 -6.40 2.82 -12.79
N ILE A 247 -5.16 3.22 -13.01
CA ILE A 247 -4.69 4.60 -12.89
C ILE A 247 -4.54 5.12 -14.31
N GLY A 248 -5.53 5.91 -14.72
CA GLY A 248 -5.67 6.39 -16.08
C GLY A 248 -5.07 7.76 -16.27
N VAL A 249 -4.36 7.97 -17.37
CA VAL A 249 -3.85 9.29 -17.76
C VAL A 249 -4.74 9.86 -18.85
N GLU A 250 -5.52 10.89 -18.53
CA GLU A 250 -6.45 11.48 -19.49
C GLU A 250 -5.71 12.28 -20.56
N ASN A 251 -6.06 12.07 -21.83
CA ASN A 251 -5.57 12.93 -22.90
C ASN A 251 -6.03 14.37 -22.66
N PRO A 252 -5.16 15.38 -22.83
CA PRO A 252 -5.59 16.78 -22.75
C PRO A 252 -6.72 17.04 -23.77
N PRO A 253 -7.68 17.94 -23.48
CA PRO A 253 -8.88 18.16 -24.29
C PRO A 253 -8.55 18.93 -25.59
N LEU A 254 -7.73 18.32 -26.44
CA LEU A 254 -7.21 18.85 -27.69
C LEU A 254 -7.94 18.23 -28.89
N PRO A 255 -8.12 18.98 -29.99
CA PRO A 255 -8.73 18.43 -31.21
C PRO A 255 -7.96 17.22 -31.75
N GLY A 256 -8.66 16.09 -31.92
CA GLY A 256 -8.08 14.86 -32.47
C GLY A 256 -7.48 13.90 -31.44
N ALA A 257 -7.40 14.31 -30.16
CA ALA A 257 -7.10 13.40 -29.07
C ALA A 257 -8.28 12.43 -28.88
N GLN A 258 -7.97 11.13 -28.75
CA GLN A 258 -8.99 10.09 -28.55
C GLN A 258 -9.45 10.08 -27.10
N ASP A 259 -10.73 9.77 -26.87
CA ASP A 259 -11.22 9.43 -25.53
C ASP A 259 -10.71 8.03 -25.16
N THR A 260 -9.80 7.97 -24.20
CA THR A 260 -9.28 6.73 -23.63
C THR A 260 -9.93 6.39 -22.28
N VAL A 261 -10.55 7.38 -21.64
CA VAL A 261 -11.14 7.26 -20.30
C VAL A 261 -12.27 6.23 -20.27
N SER A 262 -13.14 6.23 -21.29
CA SER A 262 -14.24 5.27 -21.36
C SER A 262 -13.77 3.81 -21.46
N GLY A 263 -12.62 3.56 -22.08
CA GLY A 263 -11.99 2.24 -22.11
C GLY A 263 -11.43 1.84 -20.74
N LEU A 264 -10.75 2.77 -20.09
CA LEU A 264 -10.17 2.57 -18.75
C LEU A 264 -11.22 2.31 -17.68
N ASP A 265 -12.35 3.02 -17.72
CA ASP A 265 -13.49 2.78 -16.82
C ASP A 265 -14.08 1.38 -17.01
N LYS A 266 -14.15 0.87 -18.25
CA LYS A 266 -14.61 -0.50 -18.51
C LYS A 266 -13.67 -1.53 -17.90
N ILE A 267 -12.36 -1.32 -18.03
CA ILE A 267 -11.34 -2.22 -17.48
C ILE A 267 -11.41 -2.23 -15.94
N ALA A 268 -11.53 -1.05 -15.32
CA ALA A 268 -11.72 -0.93 -13.88
C ALA A 268 -12.97 -1.69 -13.40
N ALA A 269 -14.12 -1.43 -14.03
CA ALA A 269 -15.40 -2.10 -13.75
C ALA A 269 -15.30 -3.63 -13.88
N ALA A 270 -14.65 -4.09 -14.94
CA ALA A 270 -14.39 -5.51 -15.20
C ALA A 270 -13.50 -6.15 -14.13
N GLY A 271 -12.51 -5.41 -13.64
CA GLY A 271 -11.59 -5.79 -12.57
C GLY A 271 -12.15 -5.67 -11.16
N GLY A 272 -13.44 -5.37 -11.00
CA GLY A 272 -14.10 -5.29 -9.69
C GLY A 272 -13.92 -3.95 -8.98
N THR A 273 -13.44 -2.91 -9.66
CA THR A 273 -13.36 -1.55 -9.14
C THR A 273 -14.34 -0.64 -9.89
N ASP A 274 -14.89 0.42 -9.29
CA ASP A 274 -16.00 1.13 -9.96
C ASP A 274 -15.59 1.84 -11.25
N LYS A 275 -14.44 2.54 -11.22
CA LYS A 275 -13.94 3.44 -12.26
C LYS A 275 -12.43 3.56 -12.19
N ALA A 276 -11.81 3.97 -13.29
CA ALA A 276 -10.40 4.34 -13.29
C ALA A 276 -10.18 5.58 -12.42
N VAL A 277 -9.04 5.63 -11.75
CA VAL A 277 -8.60 6.86 -11.09
C VAL A 277 -7.83 7.68 -12.08
N LEU A 278 -8.43 8.80 -12.48
CA LEU A 278 -7.89 9.64 -13.53
C LEU A 278 -6.90 10.64 -12.97
N ILE A 279 -5.74 10.69 -13.61
CA ILE A 279 -4.77 11.75 -13.49
C ILE A 279 -5.17 12.85 -14.47
N ASP A 280 -5.60 13.98 -13.92
CA ASP A 280 -5.80 15.20 -14.70
C ASP A 280 -4.43 15.73 -15.12
N THR A 281 -4.19 15.71 -16.43
CA THR A 281 -2.96 16.14 -17.07
C THR A 281 -2.86 17.66 -17.22
N GLY A 282 -3.93 18.40 -16.89
CA GLY A 282 -3.98 19.86 -16.88
C GLY A 282 -3.51 20.52 -15.57
N ASP A 283 -3.37 19.77 -14.47
CA ASP A 283 -2.94 20.28 -13.16
C ASP A 283 -2.15 19.23 -12.35
N PRO A 284 -0.79 19.30 -12.36
CA PRO A 284 0.08 18.37 -11.65
C PRO A 284 -0.20 18.25 -10.13
N SER A 285 -0.80 19.28 -9.50
CA SER A 285 -1.12 19.24 -8.07
C SER A 285 -2.34 18.35 -7.77
N GLN A 286 -3.26 18.22 -8.72
CA GLN A 286 -4.40 17.31 -8.62
C GLN A 286 -4.01 15.87 -8.93
N THR A 287 -3.03 15.65 -9.81
CA THR A 287 -2.48 14.33 -10.12
C THR A 287 -2.02 13.58 -8.87
N THR A 288 -1.23 14.24 -8.01
CA THR A 288 -0.67 13.64 -6.80
C THR A 288 -1.76 13.24 -5.81
N ALA A 289 -2.77 14.10 -5.64
CA ALA A 289 -3.90 13.83 -4.75
C ALA A 289 -4.79 12.70 -5.28
N ALA A 290 -5.06 12.67 -6.59
CA ALA A 290 -5.84 11.61 -7.24
C ALA A 290 -5.13 10.26 -7.13
N PHE A 291 -3.83 10.21 -7.40
CA PHE A 291 -3.03 9.00 -7.24
C PHE A 291 -2.99 8.53 -5.78
N LYS A 292 -2.77 9.44 -4.83
CA LYS A 292 -2.83 9.11 -3.41
C LYS A 292 -4.20 8.56 -3.02
N ALA A 293 -5.29 9.15 -3.51
CA ALA A 293 -6.63 8.62 -3.28
C ALA A 293 -6.83 7.23 -3.92
N ALA A 294 -6.25 6.98 -5.10
CA ALA A 294 -6.23 5.67 -5.73
C ALA A 294 -5.55 4.63 -4.83
N VAL A 295 -4.37 4.98 -4.34
CA VAL A 295 -3.58 4.18 -3.42
C VAL A 295 -4.31 3.94 -2.12
N ASP A 296 -4.88 4.96 -1.51
CA ASP A 296 -5.62 4.83 -0.24
C ASP A 296 -6.83 3.91 -0.44
N ARG A 297 -7.49 3.97 -1.60
CA ARG A 297 -8.56 3.04 -1.99
C ARG A 297 -8.06 1.62 -2.19
N ILE A 298 -6.93 1.43 -2.87
CA ILE A 298 -6.26 0.14 -3.05
C ILE A 298 -5.93 -0.46 -1.69
N ARG A 299 -5.31 0.34 -0.81
CA ARG A 299 -4.89 -0.07 0.53
C ARG A 299 -6.10 -0.47 1.35
N GLY A 300 -7.13 0.37 1.43
CA GLY A 300 -8.34 0.06 2.18
C GLY A 300 -9.05 -1.20 1.69
N ALA A 301 -9.29 -1.33 0.39
CA ALA A 301 -9.93 -2.52 -0.16
C ALA A 301 -9.07 -3.80 -0.03
N SER A 302 -7.75 -3.65 0.11
CA SER A 302 -6.84 -4.79 0.26
C SER A 302 -6.65 -5.22 1.71
N VAL A 303 -6.97 -4.36 2.69
CA VAL A 303 -6.99 -4.76 4.10
C VAL A 303 -8.02 -5.86 4.31
N SER A 304 -7.53 -7.06 4.62
CA SER A 304 -8.38 -8.23 4.86
C SER A 304 -9.23 -8.03 6.09
N CYS A 305 -10.55 -8.12 5.93
CA CYS A 305 -11.47 -8.16 7.05
C CYS A 305 -11.54 -9.54 7.72
N THR A 306 -10.62 -10.45 7.35
CA THR A 306 -10.39 -11.72 8.04
C THR A 306 -8.98 -11.76 8.62
N LEU A 307 -8.89 -12.34 9.82
CA LEU A 307 -7.66 -12.45 10.59
C LEU A 307 -7.51 -13.92 10.99
N GLY A 308 -6.32 -14.49 10.81
CA GLY A 308 -6.02 -15.78 11.44
C GLY A 308 -6.07 -15.63 12.95
N ILE A 309 -6.61 -16.63 13.66
CA ILE A 309 -6.56 -16.64 15.12
C ILE A 309 -5.10 -16.86 15.54
N PRO A 310 -4.45 -15.91 16.24
CA PRO A 310 -3.06 -16.06 16.63
C PRO A 310 -2.91 -17.19 17.67
N PRO A 311 -1.75 -17.87 17.74
CA PRO A 311 -1.50 -18.82 18.81
C PRO A 311 -1.51 -18.11 20.17
N ALA A 312 -2.10 -18.75 21.19
CA ALA A 312 -2.09 -18.22 22.54
C ALA A 312 -0.62 -18.11 23.04
N PRO A 313 -0.16 -16.96 23.59
CA PRO A 313 1.26 -16.70 23.90
C PRO A 313 1.95 -17.70 24.83
N ASP A 314 1.20 -18.53 25.56
CA ASP A 314 1.72 -19.50 26.53
C ASP A 314 1.46 -20.97 26.12
N GLY A 315 1.02 -21.22 24.88
CA GLY A 315 0.65 -22.58 24.42
C GLY A 315 -0.60 -23.16 25.09
N ARG A 316 -1.42 -22.32 25.74
CA ARG A 316 -2.73 -22.70 26.29
C ARG A 316 -3.65 -23.18 25.16
N THR A 317 -4.54 -24.11 25.49
CA THR A 317 -5.60 -24.54 24.57
C THR A 317 -6.49 -23.34 24.27
N PHE A 318 -6.67 -23.05 22.98
CA PHE A 318 -7.59 -22.03 22.50
C PHE A 318 -9.02 -22.31 23.00
N ASP A 319 -9.63 -21.31 23.64
CA ASP A 319 -11.02 -21.34 24.08
C ASP A 319 -11.77 -20.22 23.36
N LYS A 320 -12.68 -20.61 22.47
CA LYS A 320 -13.41 -19.70 21.58
C LYS A 320 -14.30 -18.71 22.32
N GLU A 321 -14.69 -18.97 23.56
CA GLU A 321 -15.51 -18.05 24.36
C GLU A 321 -14.68 -17.01 25.12
N LYS A 322 -13.35 -17.20 25.18
CA LYS A 322 -12.40 -16.38 25.94
C LYS A 322 -11.54 -15.51 25.04
N VAL A 323 -12.16 -14.97 24.01
CA VAL A 323 -11.51 -14.15 22.98
C VAL A 323 -12.15 -12.78 22.98
N ARG A 324 -11.31 -11.75 23.12
CA ARG A 324 -11.70 -10.35 22.94
C ARG A 324 -10.89 -9.78 21.78
N VAL A 325 -11.59 -9.19 20.82
CA VAL A 325 -10.95 -8.46 19.71
C VAL A 325 -11.01 -6.98 20.04
N ASN A 326 -9.87 -6.30 20.00
CA ASN A 326 -9.79 -4.86 20.19
C ASN A 326 -9.33 -4.18 18.91
N TYR A 327 -9.93 -3.02 18.64
CA TYR A 327 -9.57 -2.11 17.56
C TYR A 327 -8.99 -0.82 18.15
N ALA A 328 -7.81 -0.42 17.69
CA ALA A 328 -7.20 0.86 18.01
C ALA A 328 -7.07 1.69 16.74
N SER A 329 -7.62 2.90 16.75
CA SER A 329 -7.46 3.87 15.65
C SER A 329 -6.18 4.69 15.87
N GLY A 330 -5.10 4.36 15.17
CA GLY A 330 -3.80 5.02 15.35
C GLY A 330 -3.30 5.01 16.80
N SER A 331 -2.98 6.18 17.35
CA SER A 331 -2.48 6.32 18.74
C SER A 331 -3.59 6.31 19.81
N ASN A 332 -4.83 6.00 19.44
CA ASN A 332 -5.95 5.98 20.40
C ASN A 332 -5.93 4.71 21.25
N THR A 333 -6.53 4.80 22.45
CA THR A 333 -6.73 3.65 23.33
C THR A 333 -7.57 2.58 22.62
N PRO A 334 -7.15 1.30 22.62
CA PRO A 334 -7.91 0.21 22.01
C PRO A 334 -9.32 0.09 22.61
N ALA A 335 -10.32 -0.05 21.73
CA ALA A 335 -11.71 -0.32 22.09
C ALA A 335 -12.08 -1.77 21.76
N SER A 336 -12.83 -2.43 22.65
CA SER A 336 -13.31 -3.80 22.43
C SER A 336 -14.44 -3.79 21.40
N LEU A 337 -14.34 -4.67 20.40
CA LEU A 337 -15.40 -4.93 19.45
C LEU A 337 -16.36 -6.00 20.00
N PRO A 338 -17.69 -5.81 19.88
CA PRO A 338 -18.67 -6.84 20.21
C PRO A 338 -18.55 -8.05 19.28
N TYR A 339 -18.87 -9.23 19.80
CA TYR A 339 -19.03 -10.45 19.01
C TYR A 339 -20.49 -10.59 18.56
N ASP A 340 -20.70 -10.83 17.27
CA ASP A 340 -22.02 -11.09 16.68
C ASP A 340 -21.86 -12.03 15.49
N GLN A 341 -22.16 -13.32 15.69
CA GLN A 341 -22.00 -14.34 14.65
C GLN A 341 -22.83 -14.06 13.37
N SER A 342 -23.96 -13.35 13.52
CA SER A 342 -24.85 -12.99 12.41
C SER A 342 -24.43 -11.73 11.67
N CYS A 343 -23.51 -10.94 12.26
CA CYS A 343 -23.19 -9.58 11.82
C CYS A 343 -24.44 -8.67 11.67
N ALA A 344 -25.45 -8.84 12.53
CA ALA A 344 -26.56 -7.89 12.61
C ALA A 344 -26.10 -6.53 13.17
N THR A 345 -25.08 -6.55 14.01
CA THR A 345 -24.35 -5.38 14.47
C THR A 345 -23.22 -5.07 13.49
N ALA A 346 -23.25 -3.88 12.88
CA ALA A 346 -22.25 -3.49 11.87
C ALA A 346 -20.84 -3.40 12.44
N ASP A 347 -20.70 -2.85 13.65
CA ASP A 347 -19.43 -2.63 14.34
C ASP A 347 -19.06 -3.83 15.24
N ALA A 348 -19.13 -5.04 14.70
CA ALA A 348 -18.84 -6.29 15.41
C ALA A 348 -17.80 -7.16 14.68
N TRP A 349 -17.49 -8.31 15.28
CA TRP A 349 -16.72 -9.39 14.67
C TRP A 349 -17.41 -10.75 14.90
N ARG A 350 -17.05 -11.74 14.10
CA ARG A 350 -17.53 -13.12 14.19
C ARG A 350 -16.42 -14.12 13.94
N TYR A 351 -16.70 -15.41 14.15
CA TYR A 351 -15.85 -16.47 13.64
C TYR A 351 -16.25 -16.87 12.21
N ASP A 352 -15.29 -17.41 11.46
CA ASP A 352 -15.55 -18.07 10.18
C ASP A 352 -16.50 -19.27 10.34
N GLU A 353 -16.17 -20.18 11.25
CA GLU A 353 -16.94 -21.37 11.58
C GLU A 353 -17.07 -21.50 13.11
N PRO A 354 -18.24 -21.22 13.70
CA PRO A 354 -18.46 -21.25 15.14
C PRO A 354 -18.07 -22.55 15.82
N ALA A 355 -18.25 -23.69 15.14
CA ALA A 355 -17.95 -24.99 15.71
C ALA A 355 -16.44 -25.16 15.93
N ASN A 356 -15.63 -24.80 14.93
CA ASN A 356 -14.18 -24.97 14.89
C ASN A 356 -13.53 -23.76 14.22
N PRO A 357 -13.40 -22.63 14.93
CA PRO A 357 -12.98 -21.39 14.30
C PRO A 357 -11.50 -21.44 13.94
N THR A 358 -11.18 -20.97 12.75
CA THR A 358 -9.79 -20.78 12.30
C THR A 358 -9.46 -19.31 12.06
N GLN A 359 -10.49 -18.49 11.87
CA GLN A 359 -10.38 -17.08 11.54
C GLN A 359 -11.39 -16.24 12.31
N ILE A 360 -10.99 -15.01 12.62
CA ILE A 360 -11.88 -13.92 13.01
C ILE A 360 -12.27 -13.18 11.73
N VAL A 361 -13.54 -12.82 11.59
CA VAL A 361 -14.10 -12.08 10.46
C VAL A 361 -14.77 -10.82 11.00
N LEU A 362 -14.32 -9.65 10.56
CA LEU A 362 -14.94 -8.38 10.89
C LEU A 362 -16.27 -8.23 10.14
N CYS A 363 -17.29 -7.74 10.82
CA CYS A 363 -18.55 -7.37 10.17
C CYS A 363 -18.38 -6.08 9.35
N ASP A 364 -19.29 -5.82 8.40
CA ASP A 364 -19.13 -4.79 7.36
C ASP A 364 -18.77 -3.39 7.90
N GLY A 365 -19.34 -2.96 9.03
CA GLY A 365 -19.06 -1.67 9.65
C GLY A 365 -17.63 -1.57 10.19
N THR A 366 -17.23 -2.55 11.01
CA THR A 366 -15.85 -2.65 11.53
C THR A 366 -14.84 -2.79 10.39
N CYS A 367 -15.16 -3.64 9.42
CA CYS A 367 -14.36 -3.86 8.22
C CYS A 367 -14.11 -2.52 7.51
N ALA A 368 -15.17 -1.79 7.16
CA ALA A 368 -15.05 -0.49 6.53
C ALA A 368 -14.23 0.51 7.36
N ALA A 369 -14.40 0.54 8.70
CA ALA A 369 -13.64 1.40 9.59
C ALA A 369 -12.13 1.10 9.55
N VAL A 370 -11.75 -0.18 9.62
CA VAL A 370 -10.36 -0.64 9.50
C VAL A 370 -9.79 -0.33 8.11
N GLN A 371 -10.60 -0.48 7.05
CA GLN A 371 -10.17 -0.22 5.68
C GLN A 371 -9.90 1.28 5.41
N VAL A 372 -10.52 2.21 6.13
CA VAL A 372 -10.27 3.66 5.97
C VAL A 372 -9.26 4.22 6.97
N ASP A 373 -8.95 3.49 8.04
CA ASP A 373 -7.99 3.91 9.07
C ASP A 373 -6.67 3.17 8.91
N LEU A 374 -5.74 3.84 8.25
CA LEU A 374 -4.43 3.28 7.88
C LEU A 374 -3.50 3.05 9.08
N ALA A 375 -3.81 3.63 10.24
CA ALA A 375 -3.08 3.39 11.47
C ALA A 375 -3.83 2.43 12.39
N ALA A 376 -4.90 1.79 11.90
CA ALA A 376 -5.67 0.82 12.65
C ALA A 376 -4.80 -0.37 13.08
N ALA A 377 -4.85 -0.70 14.36
CA ALA A 377 -4.27 -1.91 14.90
C ALA A 377 -5.38 -2.79 15.48
N LEU A 378 -5.37 -4.08 15.09
CA LEU A 378 -6.22 -5.09 15.68
C LEU A 378 -5.39 -5.97 16.61
N SER A 379 -5.93 -6.25 17.78
CA SER A 379 -5.33 -7.14 18.77
C SER A 379 -6.36 -8.12 19.30
N VAL A 380 -5.88 -9.31 19.63
CA VAL A 380 -6.71 -10.39 20.18
C VAL A 380 -6.20 -10.67 21.59
N ASP A 381 -7.07 -10.41 22.57
CA ASP A 381 -6.81 -10.78 23.95
C ASP A 381 -7.42 -12.16 24.23
N PHE A 382 -6.57 -13.06 24.75
CA PHE A 382 -7.00 -14.32 25.35
C PHE A 382 -7.33 -14.06 26.81
N THR A 383 -8.62 -13.98 27.11
CA THR A 383 -9.13 -13.65 28.44
C THR A 383 -9.21 -14.86 29.34
N CYS A 384 -9.42 -14.61 30.62
CA CYS A 384 -9.52 -15.64 31.65
C CYS A 384 -10.94 -16.18 31.80
N GLU A 385 -11.90 -15.26 31.68
CA GLU A 385 -13.32 -15.51 31.73
C GLU A 385 -13.89 -15.49 30.31
N SER A 386 -14.98 -16.22 30.11
CA SER A 386 -15.75 -16.13 28.86
C SER A 386 -16.30 -14.71 28.73
N VAL A 387 -15.98 -14.06 27.62
CA VAL A 387 -16.37 -12.67 27.33
C VAL A 387 -17.37 -12.60 26.17
N ILE A 388 -17.60 -13.73 25.49
CA ILE A 388 -18.55 -13.89 24.40
C ILE A 388 -19.29 -15.24 24.54
N GLU A 389 -20.42 -15.37 23.87
CA GLU A 389 -21.19 -16.60 23.76
C GLU A 389 -21.22 -17.02 22.29
N VAL A 390 -20.74 -18.23 21.97
CA VAL A 390 -20.66 -18.71 20.59
C VAL A 390 -21.88 -19.60 20.30
N PRO A 391 -22.83 -19.15 19.46
CA PRO A 391 -23.97 -19.99 19.08
C PRO A 391 -23.48 -21.17 18.23
N LEU A 392 -23.83 -22.38 18.66
CA LEU A 392 -23.48 -23.65 17.99
C LEU A 392 -24.58 -24.12 17.04
#